data_AF-A0A377QYN2-F1
#
_entry.id   AF-A0A377QYN2-F1
#
_cell.length_a   1.000
_cell.length_b   1.000
_cell.length_c   1.000
_cell.angle_alpha   90.00
_cell.angle_beta   90.00
_cell.angle_gamma   90.00
#
_symmetry.space_group_name_H-M   'P 1'
#
loop_
_entity.id
_entity.type
_entity.pdbx_description
1 polymer ?
#
loop_
_entity_poly.entity_id
_entity_poly.type
_entity_poly.pdbx_seq_one_letter_code
_entity_poly.pdbx_strand_id
1 'polypeptide(L)'
;MSRFIWLLFAALPALAAAADNYEIERLERKCALERESLLRERNGTPACEQLDRIYGRPPHAAPTVVIRPAEEKYSGYYWNGAYGKNCTHDSKGDVIGCD
;
A
#
# COMPACT_ATOMS: atom_id res chain seq x y z
N MET A 1 -8.08 -25.83 57.11
CA MET A 1 -7.19 -25.96 55.94
C MET A 1 -7.82 -25.26 54.75
N SER A 2 -7.57 -23.96 54.49
CA SER A 2 -7.84 -23.34 53.17
C SER A 2 -7.43 -21.85 53.07
N ARG A 3 -6.26 -21.45 53.60
CA ARG A 3 -5.77 -20.06 53.43
C ARG A 3 -4.93 -19.87 52.16
N PHE A 4 -4.46 -20.96 51.56
CA PHE A 4 -3.65 -20.94 50.33
C PHE A 4 -4.46 -20.71 49.05
N ILE A 5 -5.78 -20.99 49.05
CA ILE A 5 -6.61 -20.86 47.85
C ILE A 5 -6.85 -19.38 47.49
N TRP A 6 -6.93 -18.50 48.48
CA TRP A 6 -7.17 -17.06 48.27
C TRP A 6 -5.96 -16.31 47.67
N LEU A 7 -4.74 -16.81 47.89
CA LEU A 7 -3.52 -16.20 47.33
C LEU A 7 -3.33 -16.52 45.84
N LEU A 8 -3.88 -17.64 45.36
CA LEU A 8 -3.79 -18.03 43.94
C LEU A 8 -4.65 -17.14 43.03
N PHE A 9 -5.80 -16.64 43.51
CA PHE A 9 -6.69 -15.80 42.70
C PHE A 9 -6.18 -14.37 42.47
N ALA A 10 -5.36 -13.83 43.37
CA ALA A 10 -4.84 -12.46 43.26
C ALA A 10 -3.71 -12.32 42.21
N ALA A 11 -3.11 -13.42 41.76
CA ALA A 11 -2.00 -13.41 40.79
C ALA A 11 -2.46 -13.46 39.32
N LEU A 12 -3.71 -13.87 39.03
CA LEU A 12 -4.22 -13.96 37.65
C LEU A 12 -4.32 -12.62 36.89
N PRO A 13 -4.79 -11.49 37.47
CA PRO A 13 -5.01 -10.27 36.69
C PRO A 13 -3.71 -9.63 36.19
N ALA A 14 -2.60 -9.81 36.91
CA ALA A 14 -1.30 -9.25 36.52
C ALA A 14 -0.70 -9.94 35.28
N LEU A 15 -0.98 -11.24 35.07
CA LEU A 15 -0.50 -11.98 33.90
C LEU A 15 -1.22 -11.55 32.61
N ALA A 16 -2.52 -11.27 32.69
CA ALA A 16 -3.30 -10.84 31.53
C ALA A 16 -2.83 -9.49 30.98
N ALA A 17 -2.61 -8.50 31.87
CA ALA A 17 -2.09 -7.19 31.47
C ALA A 17 -0.68 -7.27 30.86
N ALA A 18 0.17 -8.18 31.33
CA ALA A 18 1.50 -8.39 30.75
C ALA A 18 1.43 -9.02 29.34
N ALA A 19 0.48 -9.94 29.12
CA ALA A 19 0.26 -10.55 27.81
C ALA A 19 -0.22 -9.52 26.76
N ASP A 20 -1.11 -8.60 27.15
CA ASP A 20 -1.57 -7.52 26.27
C ASP A 20 -0.43 -6.58 25.86
N ASN A 21 0.44 -6.19 26.81
CA ASN A 21 1.59 -5.33 26.48
C ASN A 21 2.58 -6.00 25.52
N TYR A 22 2.84 -7.30 25.70
CA TYR A 22 3.70 -8.06 24.80
C TYR A 22 3.14 -8.14 23.37
N GLU A 23 1.85 -8.40 23.22
CA GLU A 23 1.22 -8.47 21.90
C GLU A 23 1.20 -7.10 21.19
N ILE A 24 1.04 -6.00 21.94
CA ILE A 24 1.15 -4.65 21.39
C ILE A 24 2.57 -4.39 20.87
N GLU A 25 3.62 -4.63 21.67
CA GLU A 25 5.02 -4.45 21.21
C GLU A 25 5.36 -5.34 20.01
N ARG A 26 4.79 -6.55 19.97
CA ARG A 26 4.97 -7.47 18.85
C ARG A 26 4.31 -6.91 17.58
N LEU A 27 3.11 -6.35 17.70
CA LEU A 27 2.41 -5.70 16.60
C LEU A 27 3.18 -4.46 16.11
N GLU A 28 3.73 -3.65 17.01
CA GLU A 28 4.54 -2.47 16.66
C GLU A 28 5.75 -2.84 15.81
N ARG A 29 6.49 -3.89 16.21
CA ARG A 29 7.63 -4.40 15.43
C ARG A 29 7.21 -4.90 14.05
N LYS A 30 6.08 -5.63 13.96
CA LYS A 30 5.56 -6.09 12.66
C LYS A 30 5.16 -4.93 11.77
N CYS A 31 4.48 -3.92 12.33
CA CYS A 31 4.11 -2.72 11.59
C CYS A 31 5.33 -2.00 11.01
N ALA A 32 6.43 -1.89 11.77
CA ALA A 32 7.67 -1.32 11.26
C ALA A 32 8.20 -2.06 10.02
N LEU A 33 8.24 -3.40 10.08
CA LEU A 33 8.69 -4.24 8.96
C LEU A 33 7.77 -4.15 7.74
N GLU A 34 6.45 -4.11 7.95
CA GLU A 34 5.47 -3.95 6.88
C GLU A 34 5.59 -2.58 6.19
N ARG A 35 5.86 -1.53 6.97
CA ARG A 35 6.01 -0.17 6.46
C ARG A 35 7.22 -0.01 5.53
N GLU A 36 8.28 -0.75 5.82
CA GLU A 36 9.53 -0.79 5.06
C GLU A 36 9.52 -1.83 3.93
N SER A 37 8.49 -2.69 3.87
CA SER A 37 8.38 -3.73 2.87
C SER A 37 8.17 -3.18 1.46
N LEU A 38 8.91 -3.72 0.50
CA LEU A 38 8.70 -3.46 -0.93
C LEU A 38 7.32 -3.90 -1.42
N LEU A 39 6.66 -4.82 -0.69
CA LEU A 39 5.34 -5.33 -1.03
C LEU A 39 4.19 -4.53 -0.39
N ARG A 40 4.50 -3.42 0.32
CA ARG A 40 3.49 -2.60 1.01
C ARG A 40 2.37 -2.15 0.09
N GLU A 41 2.67 -1.74 -1.14
CA GLU A 41 1.63 -1.29 -2.08
C GLU A 41 0.67 -2.40 -2.52
N ARG A 42 1.14 -3.66 -2.54
CA ARG A 42 0.32 -4.82 -2.91
C ARG A 42 -0.46 -5.39 -1.73
N ASN A 43 0.18 -5.51 -0.58
CA ASN A 43 -0.35 -6.25 0.57
C ASN A 43 -0.85 -5.34 1.69
N GLY A 44 -0.61 -4.03 1.61
CA GLY A 44 -0.90 -3.09 2.68
C GLY A 44 0.01 -3.27 3.89
N THR A 45 -0.50 -2.81 5.05
CA THR A 45 0.16 -2.94 6.35
C THR A 45 -0.84 -3.39 7.41
N PRO A 46 -1.27 -4.67 7.39
CA PRO A 46 -2.33 -5.17 8.26
C PRO A 46 -1.98 -5.08 9.76
N ALA A 47 -0.71 -5.20 10.16
CA ALA A 47 -0.30 -5.02 11.54
C ALA A 47 -0.42 -3.56 11.98
N CYS A 48 -0.08 -2.61 11.10
CA CYS A 48 -0.28 -1.19 11.36
C CYS A 48 -1.78 -0.85 11.48
N GLU A 49 -2.61 -1.37 10.57
CA GLU A 49 -4.07 -1.18 10.64
C GLU A 49 -4.67 -1.74 11.93
N GLN A 50 -4.14 -2.86 12.42
CA GLN A 50 -4.56 -3.44 13.69
C GLN A 50 -4.15 -2.58 14.88
N LEU A 51 -2.94 -2.02 14.89
CA LEU A 51 -2.52 -1.05 15.92
C LEU A 51 -3.38 0.20 15.89
N ASP A 52 -3.71 0.72 14.71
CA ASP A 52 -4.56 1.89 14.58
C ASP A 52 -5.94 1.66 15.18
N ARG A 53 -6.52 0.47 15.01
CA ARG A 53 -7.77 0.08 15.70
C ARG A 53 -7.61 0.03 17.22
N ILE A 54 -6.51 -0.52 17.73
CA ILE A 54 -6.24 -0.60 19.18
C ILE A 54 -6.10 0.80 19.78
N TYR A 55 -5.44 1.72 19.09
CA TYR A 55 -5.25 3.10 19.53
C TYR A 55 -6.40 4.05 19.16
N GLY A 56 -7.44 3.58 18.48
CA GLY A 56 -8.56 4.41 18.03
C GLY A 56 -8.18 5.47 16.99
N ARG A 57 -7.11 5.25 16.22
CA ARG A 57 -6.71 6.14 15.13
C ARG A 57 -7.62 5.93 13.91
N PRO A 58 -7.98 7.01 13.19
CA PRO A 58 -8.78 6.89 11.99
C PRO A 58 -8.01 6.08 10.92
N PRO A 59 -8.70 5.22 10.15
CA PRO A 59 -8.05 4.43 9.11
C PRO A 59 -7.42 5.35 8.07
N HIS A 60 -6.19 5.04 7.66
CA HIS A 60 -5.56 5.73 6.55
C HIS A 60 -6.38 5.48 5.27
N ALA A 61 -6.86 6.56 4.64
CA ALA A 61 -7.60 6.44 3.39
C ALA A 61 -6.75 5.74 2.34
N ALA A 62 -7.31 4.71 1.69
CA ALA A 62 -6.63 3.99 0.63
C ALA A 62 -6.17 4.97 -0.48
N PRO A 63 -4.95 4.83 -1.02
CA PRO A 63 -4.51 5.68 -2.11
C PRO A 63 -5.42 5.44 -3.33
N THR A 64 -6.09 6.49 -3.78
CA THR A 64 -6.86 6.47 -5.04
C THR A 64 -5.89 6.23 -6.19
N VAL A 65 -5.95 5.04 -6.80
CA VAL A 65 -5.21 4.74 -8.04
C VAL A 65 -5.90 5.48 -9.18
N VAL A 66 -5.37 6.65 -9.53
CA VAL A 66 -5.79 7.38 -10.73
C VAL A 66 -5.14 6.70 -11.93
N ILE A 67 -5.88 5.80 -12.58
CA ILE A 67 -5.46 5.22 -13.87
C ILE A 67 -5.53 6.34 -14.90
N ARG A 68 -4.39 6.97 -15.18
CA ARG A 68 -4.27 7.85 -16.36
C ARG A 68 -4.21 6.96 -17.60
N PRO A 69 -5.11 7.13 -18.59
CA PRO A 69 -4.95 6.47 -19.87
C PRO A 69 -3.60 6.88 -20.46
N ALA A 70 -2.85 5.89 -20.96
CA ALA A 70 -1.60 6.16 -21.67
C ALA A 70 -1.93 7.02 -22.88
N GLU A 71 -1.27 8.17 -23.00
CA GLU A 71 -1.36 9.02 -24.17
C GLU A 71 -0.79 8.24 -25.36
N GLU A 72 -1.63 7.88 -26.33
CA GLU A 72 -1.20 7.12 -27.51
C GLU A 72 -0.28 8.00 -28.36
N LYS A 73 1.02 7.86 -28.11
CA LYS A 73 2.09 8.55 -28.84
C LYS A 73 2.57 7.74 -30.04
N TYR A 74 1.68 7.04 -30.72
CA TYR A 74 2.05 6.30 -31.93
C TYR A 74 2.06 7.27 -33.10
N SER A 75 3.27 7.70 -33.48
CA SER A 75 3.52 8.39 -34.73
C SER A 75 4.23 7.46 -35.71
N GLY A 76 3.67 7.25 -36.89
CA GLY A 76 4.27 6.44 -37.95
C GLY A 76 5.12 7.28 -38.90
N TYR A 77 6.29 6.80 -39.30
CA TYR A 77 7.15 7.46 -40.31
C TYR A 77 7.09 6.69 -41.63
N TYR A 78 6.41 7.25 -42.63
CA TYR A 78 6.22 6.61 -43.94
C TYR A 78 6.09 7.61 -45.09
N TRP A 79 6.18 7.11 -46.33
CA TRP A 79 6.14 7.92 -47.55
C TRP A 79 4.81 8.66 -47.70
N ASN A 80 4.89 9.98 -47.89
CA ASN A 80 3.75 10.81 -48.23
C ASN A 80 3.83 11.25 -49.70
N GLY A 81 2.87 10.78 -50.50
CA GLY A 81 2.84 11.08 -51.94
C GLY A 81 2.59 12.56 -52.28
N ALA A 82 1.96 13.33 -51.39
CA ALA A 82 1.70 14.75 -51.63
C ALA A 82 2.95 15.61 -51.43
N TYR A 83 3.79 15.25 -50.45
CA TYR A 83 5.04 15.97 -50.18
C TYR A 83 6.27 15.39 -50.89
N GLY A 84 6.14 14.19 -51.49
CA GLY A 84 7.24 13.52 -52.18
C GLY A 84 8.41 13.17 -51.25
N LYS A 85 8.12 12.96 -49.96
CA LYS A 85 9.09 12.58 -48.92
C LYS A 85 8.43 11.79 -47.81
N ASN A 86 9.24 11.17 -46.96
CA ASN A 86 8.74 10.51 -45.76
C ASN A 86 8.33 11.57 -44.73
N CYS A 87 7.15 11.38 -44.14
CA CYS A 87 6.60 12.25 -43.12
C CYS A 87 6.25 11.45 -41.87
N THR A 88 6.28 12.14 -40.74
CA THR A 88 5.74 11.68 -39.47
C THR A 88 4.23 11.93 -39.49
N HIS A 89 3.46 10.88 -39.20
CA HIS A 89 2.01 10.92 -39.12
C HIS A 89 1.56 10.58 -37.70
N ASP A 90 0.44 11.12 -37.25
CA ASP A 90 -0.17 10.76 -35.97
C ASP A 90 -0.89 9.40 -36.04
N SER A 91 -1.58 9.02 -34.96
CA SER A 91 -2.32 7.75 -34.88
C SER A 91 -3.52 7.66 -35.82
N LYS A 92 -3.98 8.79 -36.38
CA LYS A 92 -5.04 8.87 -37.38
C LYS A 92 -4.51 8.85 -38.81
N GLY A 93 -3.19 8.93 -38.97
CA GLY A 93 -2.52 9.01 -40.27
C GLY A 93 -2.40 10.45 -40.79
N ASP A 94 -2.65 11.46 -39.96
CA ASP A 94 -2.51 12.87 -40.32
C ASP A 94 -1.05 13.30 -40.22
N VAL A 95 -0.58 14.11 -41.17
CA VAL A 95 0.81 14.59 -41.21
C VAL A 95 1.05 15.59 -40.09
N ILE A 96 2.04 15.31 -39.22
CA ILE A 96 2.45 16.20 -38.13
C ILE A 96 3.84 16.82 -38.35
N GLY A 97 4.64 16.27 -39.26
CA GLY A 97 5.95 16.81 -39.62
C GLY A 97 6.54 16.08 -40.82
N CYS A 98 7.33 16.77 -41.62
CA CYS A 98 7.96 16.21 -42.81
C CYS A 98 9.39 16.72 -42.96
N ASP A 99 10.11 16.90 -41.86
CA ASP A 99 11.46 17.46 -41.79
C ASP A 99 12.39 16.93 -42.91
#